data_AF-A0A936XYW8-F1
#
_entry.id   AF-A0A936XYW8-F1
#
_cell.length_a   1.000
_cell.length_b   1.000
_cell.length_c   1.000
_cell.angle_alpha   90.00
_cell.angle_beta   90.00
_cell.angle_gamma   90.00
#
_symmetry.space_group_name_H-M   'P 1'
#
loop_
_entity.id
_entity.type
_entity.pdbx_description
1 polymer ?
#
loop_
_entity_poly.entity_id
_entity_poly.type
_entity_poly.pdbx_seq_one_letter_code
_entity_poly.pdbx_strand_id
1 'polypeptide(L)'
;MKFIVITCLLLLAHTDSHAQTQFEMNRQAAADAKNADAAMTAQYKKTMAALDEKGKKLLLEAQRAWIKYKEAHCTSVANNYEGGSMQPMVYNGCITDLTKARTKELQALLELE
;
A
#
# COMPACT_ATOMS: atom_id res chain seq x y z
N MET A 1 55.33 0.39 -18.08
CA MET A 1 55.22 1.81 -17.70
C MET A 1 54.15 2.44 -18.58
N LYS A 2 53.07 2.98 -17.98
CA LYS A 2 52.12 3.98 -18.55
C LYS A 2 51.18 3.45 -19.66
N PHE A 3 49.85 3.54 -19.64
CA PHE A 3 48.87 4.18 -18.75
C PHE A 3 47.54 3.42 -18.86
N ILE A 4 46.84 3.41 -17.74
CA ILE A 4 45.43 3.13 -17.54
C ILE A 4 44.59 3.93 -18.54
N VAL A 5 43.84 3.26 -19.41
CA VAL A 5 42.57 3.80 -19.93
C VAL A 5 41.52 2.73 -19.71
N ILE A 6 41.21 2.51 -18.44
CA ILE A 6 39.92 1.96 -18.04
C ILE A 6 38.92 3.04 -18.44
N THR A 7 38.28 2.86 -19.59
CA THR A 7 37.03 3.52 -19.93
C THR A 7 35.99 3.07 -18.91
N CYS A 8 36.03 3.73 -17.75
CA CYS A 8 34.89 3.82 -16.86
C CYS A 8 33.84 4.60 -17.64
N LEU A 9 33.00 3.87 -18.38
CA LEU A 9 31.72 4.37 -18.85
C LEU A 9 30.93 4.66 -17.58
N LEU A 10 31.12 5.88 -17.05
CA LEU A 10 30.29 6.44 -16.00
C LEU A 10 28.87 6.47 -16.56
N LEU A 11 28.10 5.43 -16.26
CA LEU A 11 26.66 5.59 -16.10
C LEU A 11 26.51 6.53 -14.92
N LEU A 12 26.57 7.84 -15.20
CA LEU A 12 25.94 8.83 -14.35
C LEU A 12 24.45 8.48 -14.41
N ALA A 13 24.02 7.57 -13.52
CA ALA A 13 22.64 7.45 -13.15
C ALA A 13 22.23 8.84 -12.66
N HIS A 14 21.65 9.62 -13.56
CA HIS A 14 21.04 10.88 -13.22
C HIS A 14 19.88 10.52 -12.31
N THR A 15 20.08 10.64 -11.01
CA THR A 15 18.95 10.78 -10.09
C THR A 15 18.42 12.19 -10.36
N ASP A 16 17.50 12.31 -11.32
CA ASP A 16 16.80 13.57 -11.55
C ASP A 16 16.11 13.95 -10.24
N SER A 17 16.64 14.98 -9.57
CA SER A 17 16.00 15.53 -8.38
C SER A 17 14.79 16.33 -8.82
N HIS A 18 13.66 15.65 -9.02
CA HIS A 18 12.39 16.32 -9.26
C HIS A 18 11.92 16.96 -7.96
N ALA A 19 11.82 18.30 -7.95
CA ALA A 19 11.09 19.00 -6.90
C ALA A 19 9.61 18.57 -7.00
N GLN A 20 9.10 17.88 -5.98
CA GLN A 20 7.71 17.49 -5.89
C GLN A 20 6.94 18.46 -4.99
N THR A 21 5.77 18.90 -5.44
CA THR A 21 4.85 19.67 -4.61
C THR A 21 4.08 18.75 -3.67
N GLN A 22 3.64 19.30 -2.54
CA GLN A 22 2.85 18.53 -1.59
C GLN A 22 1.51 18.04 -2.17
N PHE A 23 0.95 18.79 -3.13
CA PHE A 23 -0.23 18.37 -3.89
C PHE A 23 0.04 17.12 -4.72
N GLU A 24 1.18 17.06 -5.41
CA GLU A 24 1.57 15.89 -6.20
C GLU A 24 1.83 14.68 -5.33
N MET A 25 2.49 14.87 -4.18
CA MET A 25 2.72 13.77 -3.25
C MET A 25 1.40 13.24 -2.65
N ASN A 26 0.46 14.13 -2.28
CA ASN A 26 -0.89 13.73 -1.84
C ASN A 26 -1.63 12.92 -2.93
N ARG A 27 -1.54 13.36 -4.19
CA ARG A 27 -2.16 12.67 -5.32
C ARG A 27 -1.56 11.28 -5.55
N GLN A 28 -0.24 11.17 -5.45
CA GLN A 28 0.45 9.88 -5.56
C GLN A 28 0.03 8.94 -4.44
N ALA A 29 0.02 9.41 -3.19
CA ALA A 29 -0.40 8.59 -2.05
C ALA A 29 -1.84 8.06 -2.21
N ALA A 30 -2.76 8.89 -2.72
CA ALA A 30 -4.13 8.46 -3.00
C ALA A 30 -4.19 7.41 -4.13
N ALA A 31 -3.38 7.55 -5.17
CA ALA A 31 -3.28 6.55 -6.25
C ALA A 31 -2.73 5.22 -5.72
N ASP A 32 -1.71 5.26 -4.86
CA ASP A 32 -1.11 4.07 -4.25
C ASP A 32 -2.12 3.34 -3.35
N ALA A 33 -2.88 4.08 -2.54
CA ALA A 33 -3.95 3.52 -1.71
C ALA A 33 -5.02 2.82 -2.55
N LYS A 34 -5.42 3.44 -3.67
CA LYS A 34 -6.38 2.84 -4.62
C LYS A 34 -5.83 1.56 -5.26
N ASN A 35 -4.55 1.57 -5.66
CA ASN A 35 -3.91 0.41 -6.27
C ASN A 35 -3.79 -0.75 -5.27
N ALA A 36 -3.44 -0.45 -4.01
CA ALA A 36 -3.42 -1.44 -2.94
C ALA A 36 -4.80 -2.04 -2.68
N ASP A 37 -5.86 -1.22 -2.65
CA ASP A 37 -7.24 -1.67 -2.45
C ASP A 37 -7.73 -2.58 -3.59
N ALA A 38 -7.40 -2.25 -4.84
CA ALA A 38 -7.68 -3.10 -5.98
C ALA A 38 -6.99 -4.47 -5.87
N ALA A 39 -5.71 -4.49 -5.47
CA ALA A 39 -4.96 -5.73 -5.28
C ALA A 39 -5.55 -6.58 -4.14
N MET A 40 -5.87 -5.97 -3.00
CA MET A 40 -6.51 -6.63 -1.86
C MET A 40 -7.88 -7.20 -2.23
N THR A 41 -8.71 -6.43 -2.94
CA THR A 41 -10.03 -6.87 -3.40
C THR A 41 -9.93 -8.06 -4.35
N ALA A 42 -8.96 -8.05 -5.26
CA ALA A 42 -8.71 -9.18 -6.15
C ALA A 42 -8.31 -10.44 -5.35
N GLN A 43 -7.45 -10.30 -4.35
CA GLN A 43 -7.06 -11.40 -3.48
C GLN A 43 -8.24 -11.90 -2.62
N TYR A 44 -9.02 -11.00 -2.01
CA TYR A 44 -10.22 -11.34 -1.24
C TYR A 44 -11.18 -12.20 -2.05
N LYS A 45 -11.42 -11.87 -3.33
CA LYS A 45 -12.25 -12.69 -4.23
C LYS A 45 -11.69 -14.08 -4.45
N LYS A 46 -10.37 -14.22 -4.61
CA LYS A 46 -9.70 -15.54 -4.72
C LYS A 46 -9.88 -16.35 -3.44
N THR A 47 -9.63 -15.74 -2.28
CA THR A 47 -9.79 -16.40 -0.98
C THR A 47 -11.24 -16.83 -0.76
N MET A 48 -12.22 -15.95 -1.03
CA MET A 48 -13.64 -16.28 -0.94
C MET A 48 -14.08 -17.44 -1.84
N ALA A 49 -13.45 -17.61 -3.00
CA ALA A 49 -13.78 -18.70 -3.93
C ALA A 49 -13.29 -20.07 -3.46
N ALA A 50 -12.26 -20.12 -2.61
CA ALA A 50 -11.71 -21.37 -2.07
C ALA A 50 -12.46 -21.88 -0.83
N LEU A 51 -13.16 -21.00 -0.11
CA LEU A 51 -13.81 -21.34 1.15
C LEU A 51 -15.19 -22.00 0.97
N ASP A 52 -15.60 -22.79 1.95
CA ASP A 52 -16.98 -23.27 2.09
C ASP A 52 -17.93 -22.13 2.55
N GLU A 53 -19.23 -22.41 2.63
CA GLU A 53 -20.22 -21.39 3.00
C GLU A 53 -20.05 -20.84 4.42
N LYS A 54 -19.51 -21.63 5.34
CA LYS A 54 -19.22 -21.18 6.71
C LYS A 54 -18.00 -20.24 6.70
N GLY A 55 -16.92 -20.63 6.03
CA GLY A 55 -15.70 -19.84 5.87
C GLY A 55 -15.97 -18.51 5.17
N LYS A 56 -16.77 -18.51 4.09
CA LYS A 56 -17.18 -17.27 3.40
C LYS A 56 -17.89 -16.29 4.32
N LYS A 57 -18.82 -16.75 5.17
CA LYS A 57 -19.54 -15.88 6.12
C LYS A 57 -18.60 -15.28 7.15
N LEU A 58 -17.71 -16.09 7.72
CA LEU A 58 -16.72 -15.65 8.70
C LEU A 58 -15.73 -14.65 8.09
N LEU A 59 -15.21 -14.93 6.88
CA LEU A 59 -14.28 -14.05 6.20
C LEU A 59 -14.93 -12.72 5.81
N LEU A 60 -16.19 -12.74 5.34
CA LEU A 60 -16.94 -11.51 5.04
C LEU A 60 -17.10 -10.62 6.28
N GLU A 61 -17.44 -11.21 7.42
CA GLU A 61 -17.56 -10.48 8.69
C GLU A 61 -16.21 -9.89 9.12
N ALA A 62 -15.15 -10.70 9.11
CA ALA A 62 -13.79 -10.26 9.43
C ALA A 62 -13.33 -9.12 8.50
N GLN A 63 -13.62 -9.22 7.20
CA GLN A 63 -13.24 -8.20 6.22
C GLN A 63 -13.97 -6.87 6.47
N ARG A 64 -15.26 -6.91 6.81
CA ARG A 64 -16.04 -5.70 7.16
C ARG A 64 -15.51 -5.03 8.43
N ALA A 65 -15.17 -5.82 9.46
CA ALA A 65 -14.57 -5.31 10.68
C ALA A 65 -13.20 -4.68 10.40
N TRP A 66 -12.38 -5.33 9.57
CA TRP A 66 -11.08 -4.81 9.16
C TRP A 66 -11.18 -3.47 8.40
N ILE A 67 -12.16 -3.29 7.52
CA ILE A 67 -12.36 -2.00 6.81
C ILE A 67 -12.62 -0.87 7.81
N LYS A 68 -13.51 -1.09 8.80
CA LYS A 68 -13.79 -0.10 9.84
C LYS A 68 -12.56 0.21 10.68
N TYR A 69 -11.81 -0.83 11.06
CA TYR A 69 -10.54 -0.66 11.78
C TYR A 69 -9.55 0.18 10.97
N LYS A 70 -9.34 -0.16 9.68
CA LYS A 70 -8.43 0.54 8.77
C LYS A 70 -8.75 2.04 8.73
N GLU A 71 -10.00 2.39 8.48
CA GLU A 71 -10.44 3.79 8.38
C GLU A 71 -10.27 4.54 9.70
N ALA A 72 -10.71 3.96 10.82
CA ALA A 72 -10.60 4.58 12.13
C ALA A 72 -9.14 4.74 12.56
N HIS A 73 -8.32 3.71 12.37
CA HIS A 73 -6.89 3.74 12.68
C HIS A 73 -6.17 4.78 11.85
N CYS A 74 -6.34 4.79 10.52
CA CYS A 74 -5.65 5.74 9.66
C CYS A 74 -6.12 7.18 9.87
N THR A 75 -7.38 7.39 10.25
CA THR A 75 -7.86 8.71 10.70
C THR A 75 -7.11 9.16 11.96
N SER A 76 -6.97 8.27 12.96
CA SER A 76 -6.22 8.56 14.17
C SER A 76 -4.74 8.86 13.90
N VAL A 77 -4.09 8.13 13.00
CA VAL A 77 -2.70 8.37 12.61
C VAL A 77 -2.54 9.75 11.96
N ALA A 78 -3.43 10.09 11.02
CA ALA A 78 -3.40 11.35 10.30
C ALA A 78 -3.75 12.57 11.18
N ASN A 79 -4.44 12.36 12.32
CA ASN A 79 -4.85 13.44 13.22
C ASN A 79 -3.68 14.26 13.79
N ASN A 80 -2.49 13.69 13.86
CA ASN A 80 -1.27 14.43 14.24
C ASN A 80 -0.93 15.58 13.28
N TYR A 81 -1.55 15.60 12.10
CA TYR A 81 -1.33 16.58 11.04
C TYR A 81 -2.61 17.33 10.66
N GLU A 82 -3.62 17.32 11.53
CA GLU A 82 -4.94 17.90 11.25
C GLU A 82 -4.84 19.36 10.73
N GLY A 83 -5.51 19.62 9.61
CA GLY A 83 -5.51 20.94 8.95
C GLY A 83 -4.24 21.26 8.15
N GLY A 84 -3.20 20.42 8.22
CA GLY A 84 -1.97 20.55 7.48
C GLY A 84 -2.03 19.91 6.08
N SER A 85 -1.21 20.43 5.15
CA SER A 85 -1.12 19.90 3.78
C SER A 85 -0.60 18.46 3.68
N MET A 86 -0.01 17.92 4.76
CA MET A 86 0.47 16.54 4.88
C MET A 86 -0.58 15.53 5.31
N GLN A 87 -1.68 15.96 5.92
CA GLN A 87 -2.71 15.06 6.44
C GLN A 87 -3.20 14.03 5.41
N PRO A 88 -3.53 14.41 4.14
CA PRO A 88 -4.04 13.45 3.17
C PRO A 88 -3.01 12.39 2.76
N MET A 89 -1.74 12.78 2.62
CA MET A 89 -0.66 11.83 2.34
C MET A 89 -0.48 10.84 3.49
N VAL A 90 -0.44 11.32 4.74
CA VAL A 90 -0.26 10.45 5.91
C VAL A 90 -1.41 9.45 6.02
N TYR A 91 -2.65 9.91 5.84
CA TYR A 91 -3.82 9.04 5.80
C TYR A 91 -3.70 7.96 4.73
N ASN A 92 -3.45 8.36 3.47
CA ASN A 92 -3.38 7.41 2.35
C ASN A 92 -2.17 6.46 2.43
N GLY A 93 -1.05 6.90 3.01
CA GLY A 93 0.09 6.03 3.32
C GLY A 93 -0.31 4.92 4.29
N CYS A 94 -0.95 5.27 5.40
CA CYS A 94 -1.49 4.30 6.34
C CYS A 94 -2.48 3.31 5.69
N ILE A 95 -3.40 3.82 4.86
CA ILE A 95 -4.35 2.97 4.11
C ILE A 95 -3.60 1.97 3.24
N THR A 96 -2.55 2.42 2.54
CA THR A 96 -1.73 1.58 1.66
C THR A 96 -1.07 0.46 2.44
N ASP A 97 -0.43 0.77 3.56
CA ASP A 97 0.33 -0.20 4.36
C ASP A 97 -0.57 -1.27 4.98
N LEU A 98 -1.67 -0.86 5.60
CA LEU A 98 -2.65 -1.81 6.15
C LEU A 98 -3.27 -2.69 5.07
N THR A 99 -3.54 -2.12 3.89
CA THR A 99 -4.15 -2.87 2.78
C THR A 99 -3.17 -3.89 2.17
N LYS A 100 -1.88 -3.54 2.07
CA LYS A 100 -0.83 -4.50 1.70
C LYS A 100 -0.68 -5.62 2.72
N ALA A 101 -0.69 -5.29 4.01
CA ALA A 101 -0.65 -6.29 5.09
C ALA A 101 -1.85 -7.24 5.00
N ARG A 102 -3.06 -6.71 4.85
CA ARG A 102 -4.28 -7.52 4.70
C ARG A 102 -4.25 -8.42 3.47
N THR A 103 -3.67 -7.95 2.37
CA THR A 103 -3.47 -8.79 1.18
C THR A 103 -2.65 -10.05 1.52
N LYS A 104 -1.58 -9.90 2.31
CA LYS A 104 -0.75 -11.04 2.75
C LYS A 104 -1.50 -11.97 3.70
N GLU A 105 -2.28 -11.43 4.63
CA GLU A 105 -3.14 -12.24 5.51
C GLU A 105 -4.12 -13.10 4.68
N LEU A 106 -4.75 -12.51 3.66
CA LEU A 106 -5.69 -13.21 2.77
C LEU A 106 -5.00 -14.25 1.88
N GLN A 107 -3.73 -14.04 1.50
CA GLN A 107 -2.91 -15.01 0.78
C GLN A 107 -2.57 -16.20 1.69
N ALA A 108 -2.13 -15.94 2.92
CA ALA A 108 -1.76 -16.99 3.87
C ALA A 108 -2.94 -17.92 4.21
N LEU A 109 -4.18 -17.44 4.17
CA LEU A 109 -5.37 -18.30 4.32
C LEU A 109 -5.48 -19.39 3.25
N LEU A 110 -4.81 -19.25 2.10
CA LEU A 110 -4.77 -20.25 1.03
C LEU A 110 -3.53 -21.15 1.08
N GLU A 111 -2.50 -20.78 1.85
CA GLU A 111 -1.24 -21.53 1.97
C GLU A 111 -1.25 -22.53 3.13
N LEU A 112 -2.27 -22.46 4.00
CA LEU A 112 -2.42 -23.31 5.18
C LEU A 112 -3.24 -24.59 4.93
N GLU A 113 -3.57 -24.88 3.66
CA GLU A 113 -4.23 -26.13 3.22
C GLU A 113 -3.23 -27.13 2.62
#